data_AF-A0A0F2T4G5-F1
#
_entry.id   AF-A0A0F2T4G5-F1
#
_cell.length_a   1.000
_cell.length_b   1.000
_cell.length_c   1.000
_cell.angle_alpha   90.00
_cell.angle_beta   90.00
_cell.angle_gamma   90.00
#
_symmetry.space_group_name_H-M   'P 1'
#
loop_
_entity.id
_entity.type
_entity.pdbx_description
1 polymer ?
#
loop_
_entity_poly.entity_id
_entity_poly.type
_entity_poly.pdbx_seq_one_letter_code
_entity_poly.pdbx_strand_id
1 'polypeptide(L)'
;GQAPAVHVAGATLAKADGTPITLHGVNRSGAEFMCVQGHGFFDGPADQTSVTAMKSWGINAVRVPLNEDCWLGHSNVEPAYAGAAYISAVRSYVDLLHRNGLVTVLDLHWTDGAYTGPSAGCSDADATCQKPMPDAAGALPFWTSVAQTFKGDDATVFDLFNEPYPSRATGSAASGWACWRDGGSCAGIGFRVAGMQAMVDAVRSTGADNVLLLGGLEYANDLTQWAAYRPNDPLHNLAASWHSYNFNACSTSSCWDAQLGPLAAQVPVVTGEAGENDCAHGYLDTLLPWLDRHGVSYLAWAWNTWDCGSGPALISSYDGTPTGFGAGYRAHLAGL
;
A
#
# COMPACT_ATOMS: atom_id res chain seq x y z
N GLY A 1 -8.44 19.19 -11.34
CA GLY A 1 -9.79 18.59 -11.48
C GLY A 1 -9.97 17.59 -10.37
N GLN A 2 -11.18 17.06 -10.20
CA GLN A 2 -11.43 15.96 -9.26
C GLN A 2 -10.65 14.71 -9.68
N ALA A 3 -10.23 13.88 -8.73
CA ALA A 3 -9.62 12.59 -9.00
C ALA A 3 -10.60 11.69 -9.76
N PRO A 4 -10.12 10.95 -10.77
CA PRO A 4 -10.99 10.05 -11.51
C PRO A 4 -11.37 8.84 -10.65
N ALA A 5 -12.61 8.38 -10.80
CA ALA A 5 -13.00 7.04 -10.34
C ALA A 5 -12.18 5.98 -11.09
N VAL A 6 -11.80 4.92 -10.39
CA VAL A 6 -10.94 3.84 -10.89
C VAL A 6 -11.66 2.49 -10.73
N HIS A 7 -11.56 1.64 -11.74
CA HIS A 7 -12.02 0.25 -11.68
C HIS A 7 -11.07 -0.67 -12.47
N VAL A 8 -11.17 -1.98 -12.23
CA VAL A 8 -10.46 -3.02 -12.98
C VAL A 8 -11.16 -3.27 -14.32
N ALA A 9 -10.40 -3.19 -15.40
CA ALA A 9 -10.83 -3.54 -16.75
C ALA A 9 -9.81 -4.52 -17.37
N GLY A 10 -10.12 -5.82 -17.28
CA GLY A 10 -9.20 -6.87 -17.71
C GLY A 10 -7.90 -6.85 -16.90
N ALA A 11 -6.77 -6.68 -17.58
CA ALA A 11 -5.45 -6.61 -16.97
C ALA A 11 -4.99 -5.18 -16.62
N THR A 12 -5.86 -4.18 -16.74
CA THR A 12 -5.52 -2.77 -16.49
C THR A 12 -6.50 -2.10 -15.53
N LEU A 13 -6.05 -1.04 -14.84
CA LEU A 13 -6.97 -0.09 -14.22
C LEU A 13 -7.53 0.84 -15.30
N ALA A 14 -8.77 1.27 -15.14
CA ALA A 14 -9.45 2.19 -16.04
C ALA A 14 -10.24 3.25 -15.28
N LYS A 15 -10.38 4.43 -15.90
CA LYS A 15 -11.29 5.49 -15.46
C LYS A 15 -12.74 5.08 -15.72
N ALA A 16 -13.71 5.74 -15.08
CA ALA A 16 -15.14 5.48 -15.30
C ALA A 16 -15.60 5.48 -16.77
N ASP A 17 -14.92 6.21 -17.66
CA ASP A 17 -15.20 6.24 -19.11
C ASP A 17 -14.60 5.05 -19.91
N GLY A 18 -13.92 4.12 -19.22
CA GLY A 18 -13.24 2.96 -19.81
C GLY A 18 -11.83 3.26 -20.33
N THR A 19 -11.35 4.50 -20.23
CA THR A 19 -9.98 4.84 -20.62
C THR A 19 -8.99 4.22 -19.63
N PRO A 20 -7.97 3.46 -20.08
CA PRO A 20 -6.92 2.94 -19.20
C PRO A 20 -6.24 4.06 -18.40
N ILE A 21 -5.85 3.75 -17.17
CA ILE A 21 -5.08 4.64 -16.30
C ILE A 21 -3.95 3.86 -15.62
N THR A 22 -2.75 4.42 -15.66
CA THR A 22 -1.64 4.03 -14.79
C THR A 22 -1.48 5.07 -13.69
N LEU A 23 -1.36 4.60 -12.46
CA LEU A 23 -1.04 5.44 -11.32
C LEU A 23 0.48 5.63 -11.28
N HIS A 24 0.94 6.86 -11.41
CA HIS A 24 2.32 7.26 -11.19
C HIS A 24 2.32 8.17 -9.96
N GLY A 25 2.73 7.63 -8.83
CA GLY A 25 2.49 8.30 -7.56
C GLY A 25 3.57 8.08 -6.52
N VAL A 26 3.22 8.37 -5.28
CA VAL A 26 4.15 8.34 -4.16
C VAL A 26 3.48 7.76 -2.92
N ASN A 27 4.27 7.14 -2.05
CA ASN A 27 3.84 6.85 -0.69
C ASN A 27 4.03 8.09 0.18
N ARG A 28 3.01 8.43 0.97
CA ARG A 28 3.07 9.46 1.99
C ARG A 28 2.98 8.82 3.37
N SER A 29 4.12 8.33 3.85
CA SER A 29 4.27 7.71 5.15
C SER A 29 4.15 8.72 6.29
N GLY A 30 3.65 8.30 7.45
CA GLY A 30 3.47 9.07 8.67
C GLY A 30 2.17 8.75 9.40
N ALA A 31 1.11 8.40 8.66
CA ALA A 31 -0.20 8.11 9.24
C ALA A 31 -0.24 6.75 9.97
N GLU A 32 0.63 5.81 9.60
CA GLU A 32 0.80 4.52 10.24
C GLU A 32 1.51 4.59 11.61
N PHE A 33 2.29 5.63 11.90
CA PHE A 33 3.15 5.63 13.10
C PHE A 33 3.00 6.84 14.01
N MET A 34 2.65 8.03 13.47
CA MET A 34 2.67 9.25 14.28
C MET A 34 1.65 9.22 15.42
N CYS A 35 0.51 8.58 15.22
CA CYS A 35 -0.57 8.51 16.19
C CYS A 35 -0.23 7.56 17.35
N VAL A 36 0.24 6.34 17.07
CA VAL A 36 0.68 5.37 18.09
C VAL A 36 1.93 5.85 18.84
N GLN A 37 2.75 6.70 18.23
CA GLN A 37 3.92 7.32 18.88
C GLN A 37 3.58 8.62 19.62
N GLY A 38 2.33 9.10 19.59
CA GLY A 38 1.89 10.29 20.31
C GLY A 38 2.41 11.61 19.71
N HIS A 39 2.70 11.64 18.41
CA HIS A 39 3.28 12.79 17.70
C HIS A 39 2.32 13.50 16.75
N GLY A 40 1.11 12.98 16.53
CA GLY A 40 0.08 13.59 15.68
C GLY A 40 -0.52 12.61 14.67
N PHE A 41 -1.11 13.13 13.60
CA PHE A 41 -1.70 12.30 12.54
C PHE A 41 -0.74 12.01 11.37
N PHE A 42 0.19 12.92 11.06
CA PHE A 42 1.06 12.84 9.89
C PHE A 42 2.45 13.35 10.22
N ASP A 43 3.48 12.77 9.60
CA ASP A 43 4.88 13.18 9.78
C ASP A 43 5.23 14.31 8.81
N GLY A 44 4.86 15.55 9.12
CA GLY A 44 5.01 16.70 8.22
C GLY A 44 3.69 17.13 7.55
N PRO A 45 3.71 18.10 6.62
CA PRO A 45 2.51 18.71 6.06
C PRO A 45 1.69 17.72 5.22
N ALA A 46 0.39 17.68 5.49
CA ALA A 46 -0.67 17.05 4.70
C ALA A 46 -1.61 18.15 4.16
N ASP A 47 -1.02 19.17 3.53
CA ASP A 47 -1.69 20.40 3.12
C ASP A 47 -1.59 20.68 1.60
N GLN A 48 -2.26 21.75 1.16
CA GLN A 48 -2.31 22.13 -0.25
C GLN A 48 -0.93 22.43 -0.83
N THR A 49 0.02 22.92 -0.05
CA THR A 49 1.38 23.25 -0.52
C THR A 49 2.10 21.95 -0.89
N SER A 50 2.10 20.96 0.01
CA SER A 50 2.68 19.64 -0.24
C SER A 50 2.02 18.94 -1.45
N VAL A 51 0.69 19.00 -1.54
CA VAL A 51 -0.06 18.42 -2.69
C VAL A 51 0.26 19.13 -4.00
N THR A 52 0.45 20.46 -3.98
CA THR A 52 0.85 21.21 -5.17
C THR A 52 2.26 20.82 -5.63
N ALA A 53 3.17 20.61 -4.68
CA ALA A 53 4.52 20.14 -4.97
C ALA A 53 4.52 18.74 -5.59
N MET A 54 3.74 17.79 -5.06
CA MET A 54 3.55 16.46 -5.67
C MET A 54 3.10 16.59 -7.13
N LYS A 55 2.06 17.40 -7.37
CA LYS A 55 1.53 17.60 -8.74
C LYS A 55 2.54 18.23 -9.69
N SER A 56 3.45 19.06 -9.19
CA SER A 56 4.49 19.66 -10.03
C SER A 56 5.49 18.62 -10.59
N TRP A 57 5.54 17.42 -10.02
CA TRP A 57 6.31 16.29 -10.53
C TRP A 57 5.52 15.39 -11.50
N GLY A 58 4.25 15.70 -11.77
CA GLY A 58 3.40 14.85 -12.62
C GLY A 58 2.72 13.69 -11.86
N ILE A 59 2.79 13.68 -10.53
CA ILE A 59 2.13 12.67 -9.69
C ILE A 59 0.61 12.72 -9.88
N ASN A 60 -0.01 11.55 -10.03
CA ASN A 60 -1.46 11.38 -10.17
C ASN A 60 -2.10 10.48 -9.10
N ALA A 61 -1.30 9.92 -8.17
CA ALA A 61 -1.78 9.11 -7.06
C ALA A 61 -0.92 9.26 -5.80
N VAL A 62 -1.53 9.04 -4.63
CA VAL A 62 -0.84 9.04 -3.34
C VAL A 62 -1.32 7.83 -2.52
N ARG A 63 -0.38 7.02 -2.05
CA ARG A 63 -0.64 5.94 -1.09
C ARG A 63 -0.42 6.45 0.32
N VAL A 64 -1.40 6.23 1.20
CA VAL A 64 -1.42 6.68 2.60
C VAL A 64 -1.45 5.44 3.50
N PRO A 65 -0.31 5.06 4.09
CA PRO A 65 -0.22 4.00 5.08
C PRO A 65 -1.06 4.32 6.33
N LEU A 66 -1.93 3.40 6.74
CA LEU A 66 -2.81 3.57 7.91
C LEU A 66 -2.40 2.64 9.05
N ASN A 67 -2.82 3.02 10.26
CA ASN A 67 -2.63 2.25 11.48
C ASN A 67 -3.95 1.68 11.99
N GLU A 68 -3.97 0.39 12.34
CA GLU A 68 -5.14 -0.28 12.88
C GLU A 68 -5.61 0.29 14.22
N ASP A 69 -4.71 0.39 15.22
CA ASP A 69 -5.02 0.87 16.57
C ASP A 69 -5.51 2.31 16.55
N CYS A 70 -4.88 3.17 15.72
CA CYS A 70 -5.30 4.56 15.60
C CYS A 70 -6.66 4.70 14.95
N TRP A 71 -6.96 3.89 13.95
CA TRP A 71 -8.27 3.91 13.29
C TRP A 71 -9.37 3.36 14.20
N LEU A 72 -9.13 2.24 14.90
CA LEU A 72 -10.09 1.61 15.80
C LEU A 72 -10.23 2.31 17.15
N GLY A 73 -9.27 3.17 17.49
CA GLY A 73 -9.29 3.94 18.72
C GLY A 73 -8.92 3.10 19.96
N HIS A 74 -7.92 2.24 19.82
CA HIS A 74 -7.43 1.40 20.92
C HIS A 74 -6.78 2.23 22.03
N SER A 75 -6.78 1.70 23.25
CA SER A 75 -6.41 2.45 24.47
C SER A 75 -4.93 2.79 24.58
N ASN A 76 -4.08 2.20 23.75
CA ASN A 76 -2.67 2.51 23.64
C ASN A 76 -2.41 3.79 22.83
N VAL A 77 -3.40 4.30 22.09
CA VAL A 77 -3.30 5.55 21.32
C VAL A 77 -3.83 6.72 22.13
N GLU A 78 -3.08 7.83 22.14
CA GLU A 78 -3.53 9.08 22.76
C GLU A 78 -4.92 9.46 22.20
N PRO A 79 -5.94 9.73 23.03
CA PRO A 79 -7.31 9.98 22.56
C PRO A 79 -7.45 11.13 21.56
N ALA A 80 -6.50 12.08 21.55
CA ALA A 80 -6.44 13.16 20.58
C ALA A 80 -6.17 12.69 19.14
N TYR A 81 -5.56 11.50 18.97
CA TYR A 81 -5.13 10.95 17.68
C TYR A 81 -5.81 9.61 17.33
N ALA A 82 -6.84 9.23 18.09
CA ALA A 82 -7.46 7.91 18.03
C ALA A 82 -8.89 7.97 17.47
N GLY A 83 -9.35 6.87 16.86
CA GLY A 83 -10.73 6.66 16.41
C GLY A 83 -11.23 7.78 15.49
N ALA A 84 -12.34 8.41 15.86
CA ALA A 84 -12.99 9.44 15.06
C ALA A 84 -12.07 10.62 14.71
N ALA A 85 -11.11 10.97 15.56
CA ALA A 85 -10.16 12.04 15.28
C ALA A 85 -9.20 11.65 14.14
N TYR A 86 -8.67 10.42 14.19
CA TYR A 86 -7.83 9.85 13.13
C TYR A 86 -8.58 9.73 11.81
N ILE A 87 -9.79 9.15 11.84
CA ILE A 87 -10.66 8.98 10.67
C ILE A 87 -10.96 10.33 10.01
N SER A 88 -11.24 11.37 10.79
CA SER A 88 -11.50 12.72 10.28
C SER A 88 -10.27 13.33 9.60
N ALA A 89 -9.07 13.14 10.18
CA ALA A 89 -7.82 13.62 9.60
C ALA A 89 -7.51 12.92 8.26
N VAL A 90 -7.63 11.58 8.22
CA VAL A 90 -7.44 10.79 6.99
C VAL A 90 -8.43 11.22 5.93
N ARG A 91 -9.73 11.29 6.24
CA ARG A 91 -10.77 11.73 5.29
C ARG A 91 -10.49 13.14 4.75
N SER A 92 -10.09 14.07 5.62
CA SER A 92 -9.76 15.44 5.20
C SER A 92 -8.58 15.47 4.21
N TYR A 93 -7.60 14.59 4.40
CA TYR A 93 -6.47 14.47 3.50
C TYR A 93 -6.86 13.80 2.17
N VAL A 94 -7.65 12.71 2.19
CA VAL A 94 -8.22 12.09 0.98
C VAL A 94 -9.03 13.12 0.18
N ASP A 95 -9.90 13.89 0.82
CA ASP A 95 -10.69 14.94 0.15
C ASP A 95 -9.79 16.02 -0.49
N LEU A 96 -8.67 16.36 0.15
CA LEU A 96 -7.68 17.29 -0.40
C LEU A 96 -6.99 16.70 -1.64
N LEU A 97 -6.52 15.46 -1.57
CA LEU A 97 -5.91 14.73 -2.69
C LEU A 97 -6.89 14.65 -3.88
N HIS A 98 -8.15 14.29 -3.60
CA HIS A 98 -9.17 14.10 -4.61
C HIS A 98 -9.56 15.40 -5.30
N ARG A 99 -9.73 16.50 -4.57
CA ARG A 99 -9.98 17.83 -5.17
C ARG A 99 -8.81 18.31 -6.04
N ASN A 100 -7.62 17.77 -5.81
CA ASN A 100 -6.43 18.05 -6.58
C ASN A 100 -6.20 17.08 -7.76
N GLY A 101 -7.03 16.05 -7.92
CA GLY A 101 -6.96 15.14 -9.06
C GLY A 101 -6.10 13.91 -8.80
N LEU A 102 -5.75 13.65 -7.54
CA LEU A 102 -4.91 12.53 -7.14
C LEU A 102 -5.78 11.37 -6.66
N VAL A 103 -5.62 10.20 -7.26
CA VAL A 103 -6.21 8.94 -6.74
C VAL A 103 -5.55 8.61 -5.41
N THR A 104 -6.32 8.14 -4.43
CA THR A 104 -5.76 7.76 -3.12
C THR A 104 -5.74 6.25 -2.97
N VAL A 105 -4.62 5.70 -2.51
CA VAL A 105 -4.52 4.29 -2.08
C VAL A 105 -4.42 4.28 -0.56
N LEU A 106 -5.41 3.72 0.14
CA LEU A 106 -5.37 3.54 1.59
C LEU A 106 -4.88 2.12 1.91
N ASP A 107 -3.86 2.01 2.73
CA ASP A 107 -3.20 0.74 3.04
C ASP A 107 -3.31 0.41 4.54
N LEU A 108 -3.62 -0.85 4.87
CA LEU A 108 -3.45 -1.34 6.25
C LEU A 108 -1.98 -1.67 6.49
N HIS A 109 -1.26 -0.73 7.10
CA HIS A 109 0.20 -0.77 7.17
C HIS A 109 0.72 -1.50 8.40
N TRP A 110 0.24 -1.11 9.59
CA TRP A 110 0.56 -1.73 10.87
C TRP A 110 -0.71 -2.18 11.59
N THR A 111 -0.63 -3.34 12.22
CA THR A 111 -1.76 -4.06 12.84
C THR A 111 -1.40 -4.52 14.23
N ASP A 112 -2.40 -4.77 15.07
CA ASP A 112 -2.21 -5.51 16.30
C ASP A 112 -1.76 -6.96 15.98
N GLY A 113 -1.29 -7.68 16.99
CA GLY A 113 -0.89 -9.07 16.95
C GLY A 113 0.51 -9.29 17.50
N ALA A 114 0.61 -9.92 18.67
CA ALA A 114 1.90 -10.32 19.22
C ALA A 114 2.57 -11.39 18.35
N TYR A 115 3.79 -11.10 17.87
CA TYR A 115 4.59 -12.01 17.06
C TYR A 115 6.07 -11.91 17.42
N THR A 116 6.68 -13.04 17.79
CA THR A 116 8.11 -13.13 18.17
C THR A 116 8.88 -14.12 17.31
N GLY A 117 8.29 -14.53 16.18
CA GLY A 117 8.89 -15.47 15.25
C GLY A 117 9.92 -14.84 14.31
N PRO A 118 10.38 -15.59 13.30
CA PRO A 118 11.32 -15.08 12.30
C PRO A 118 10.84 -13.78 11.65
N SER A 119 11.77 -12.83 11.54
CA SER A 119 11.53 -11.48 11.01
C SER A 119 10.55 -10.59 11.78
N ALA A 120 10.29 -10.88 13.06
CA ALA A 120 9.52 -9.97 13.91
C ALA A 120 10.20 -8.59 14.02
N GLY A 121 9.48 -7.51 13.70
CA GLY A 121 9.95 -6.13 13.84
C GLY A 121 9.78 -5.56 15.26
N CYS A 122 8.87 -6.13 16.05
CA CYS A 122 8.58 -5.78 17.43
C CYS A 122 7.99 -6.99 18.15
N SER A 123 7.91 -6.93 19.49
CA SER A 123 7.40 -8.02 20.33
C SER A 123 6.07 -7.72 21.00
N ASP A 124 5.66 -6.45 21.02
CA ASP A 124 4.36 -6.02 21.53
C ASP A 124 3.21 -6.41 20.59
N ALA A 125 2.01 -6.43 21.15
CA ALA A 125 0.80 -6.72 20.41
C ALA A 125 0.41 -5.54 19.54
N ASP A 126 0.46 -4.33 20.09
CA ASP A 126 0.10 -3.07 19.47
C ASP A 126 0.61 -2.90 18.01
N ALA A 127 -0.11 -2.08 17.26
CA ALA A 127 0.19 -1.70 15.89
C ALA A 127 1.39 -0.73 15.80
N THR A 128 2.55 -1.12 16.32
CA THR A 128 3.79 -0.32 16.32
C THR A 128 4.82 -0.81 15.31
N CYS A 129 4.54 -1.94 14.66
CA CYS A 129 5.37 -2.53 13.63
C CYS A 129 4.56 -3.45 12.71
N GLN A 130 5.19 -3.88 11.63
CA GLN A 130 4.62 -4.84 10.70
C GLN A 130 4.56 -6.26 11.28
N LYS A 131 3.43 -6.95 11.09
CA LYS A 131 3.20 -8.35 11.49
C LYS A 131 3.22 -9.27 10.25
N PRO A 132 3.41 -10.60 10.38
CA PRO A 132 3.47 -11.51 9.23
C PRO A 132 2.18 -11.55 8.41
N MET A 133 1.05 -11.34 9.08
CA MET A 133 -0.29 -11.17 8.53
C MET A 133 -1.11 -10.33 9.54
N PRO A 134 -2.18 -9.66 9.12
CA PRO A 134 -3.11 -8.96 10.01
C PRO A 134 -3.83 -9.92 10.96
N ASP A 135 -4.14 -9.48 12.17
CA ASP A 135 -5.02 -10.22 13.07
C ASP A 135 -6.50 -10.03 12.70
N ALA A 136 -7.32 -11.05 12.93
CA ALA A 136 -8.73 -11.02 12.55
C ALA A 136 -9.60 -10.16 13.47
N ALA A 137 -9.16 -9.87 14.70
CA ALA A 137 -9.95 -9.12 15.66
C ALA A 137 -9.88 -7.61 15.37
N GLY A 138 -8.75 -7.10 14.88
CA GLY A 138 -8.57 -5.72 14.46
C GLY A 138 -8.82 -5.49 12.97
N ALA A 139 -8.20 -6.26 12.08
CA ALA A 139 -8.22 -5.95 10.65
C ALA A 139 -9.61 -6.06 9.99
N LEU A 140 -10.48 -6.96 10.45
CA LEU A 140 -11.83 -7.09 9.88
C LEU A 140 -12.75 -5.92 10.26
N PRO A 141 -12.83 -5.50 11.56
CA PRO A 141 -13.48 -4.23 11.91
C PRO A 141 -12.85 -3.02 11.24
N PHE A 142 -11.52 -2.98 11.12
CA PHE A 142 -10.80 -1.91 10.43
C PHE A 142 -11.30 -1.76 8.99
N TRP A 143 -11.24 -2.83 8.19
CA TRP A 143 -11.65 -2.78 6.79
C TRP A 143 -13.14 -2.52 6.61
N THR A 144 -13.98 -3.04 7.51
CA THR A 144 -15.41 -2.69 7.54
C THR A 144 -15.60 -1.18 7.75
N SER A 145 -14.85 -0.58 8.69
CA SER A 145 -14.96 0.84 9.02
C SER A 145 -14.39 1.76 7.93
N VAL A 146 -13.23 1.41 7.35
CA VAL A 146 -12.65 2.11 6.19
C VAL A 146 -13.62 2.07 5.01
N ALA A 147 -14.15 0.88 4.68
CA ALA A 147 -15.11 0.73 3.58
C ALA A 147 -16.40 1.53 3.82
N GLN A 148 -16.95 1.54 5.04
CA GLN A 148 -18.11 2.40 5.35
C GLN A 148 -17.82 3.89 5.22
N THR A 149 -16.57 4.30 5.46
CA THR A 149 -16.14 5.70 5.37
C THR A 149 -15.99 6.16 3.93
N PHE A 150 -15.47 5.30 3.04
CA PHE A 150 -15.10 5.64 1.66
C PHE A 150 -15.93 4.95 0.57
N LYS A 151 -16.97 4.17 0.91
CA LYS A 151 -17.88 3.62 -0.11
C LYS A 151 -18.53 4.72 -0.94
N GLY A 152 -18.62 4.50 -2.25
CA GLY A 152 -19.11 5.49 -3.22
C GLY A 152 -18.07 6.56 -3.59
N ASP A 153 -16.84 6.48 -3.06
CA ASP A 153 -15.69 7.23 -3.52
C ASP A 153 -14.73 6.32 -4.30
N ASP A 154 -15.05 6.09 -5.58
CA ASP A 154 -14.30 5.20 -6.46
C ASP A 154 -12.92 5.76 -6.87
N ALA A 155 -12.56 6.97 -6.44
CA ALA A 155 -11.19 7.48 -6.55
C ALA A 155 -10.30 7.00 -5.38
N THR A 156 -10.87 6.36 -4.37
CA THR A 156 -10.14 5.68 -3.30
C THR A 156 -10.00 4.19 -3.61
N VAL A 157 -8.76 3.69 -3.53
CA VAL A 157 -8.37 2.28 -3.68
C VAL A 157 -7.94 1.75 -2.32
N PHE A 158 -8.24 0.48 -2.00
CA PHE A 158 -7.88 -0.15 -0.73
C PHE A 158 -6.79 -1.20 -0.93
N ASP A 159 -5.61 -1.02 -0.35
CA ASP A 159 -4.53 -2.01 -0.29
C ASP A 159 -4.67 -2.81 1.01
N LEU A 160 -5.13 -4.07 0.91
CA LEU A 160 -5.72 -4.76 2.06
C LEU A 160 -4.72 -5.11 3.17
N PHE A 161 -3.45 -5.25 2.82
CA PHE A 161 -2.36 -5.38 3.79
C PHE A 161 -1.02 -5.13 3.11
N ASN A 162 -0.21 -4.28 3.73
CA ASN A 162 1.04 -3.76 3.20
C ASN A 162 2.00 -4.82 2.67
N GLU A 163 2.49 -5.71 3.53
CA GLU A 163 3.55 -6.66 3.17
C GLU A 163 3.34 -8.01 3.86
N PRO A 164 2.56 -8.92 3.27
CA PRO A 164 2.42 -10.27 3.81
C PRO A 164 3.74 -11.05 3.77
N TYR A 165 4.10 -11.69 4.89
CA TYR A 165 5.24 -12.63 4.97
C TYR A 165 4.95 -13.91 5.80
N PRO A 166 3.75 -14.53 5.74
CA PRO A 166 3.43 -15.71 6.55
C PRO A 166 4.32 -16.94 6.27
N SER A 167 5.04 -17.00 5.16
CA SER A 167 6.03 -18.06 4.88
C SER A 167 7.12 -18.11 5.96
N ARG A 168 7.53 -16.96 6.51
CA ARG A 168 8.53 -16.86 7.58
C ARG A 168 8.07 -17.50 8.88
N ALA A 169 6.77 -17.42 9.18
CA ALA A 169 6.16 -18.01 10.37
C ALA A 169 5.78 -19.49 10.15
N THR A 170 5.15 -19.78 9.01
CA THR A 170 4.59 -21.11 8.71
C THR A 170 5.63 -22.12 8.21
N GLY A 171 6.79 -21.65 7.73
CA GLY A 171 7.95 -22.47 7.37
C GLY A 171 8.00 -22.91 5.89
N SER A 172 7.03 -22.56 5.05
CA SER A 172 7.08 -22.83 3.61
C SER A 172 6.22 -21.85 2.80
N ALA A 173 6.49 -21.71 1.51
CA ALA A 173 5.66 -20.93 0.60
C ALA A 173 4.23 -21.49 0.49
N ALA A 174 4.07 -22.82 0.42
CA ALA A 174 2.75 -23.46 0.28
C ALA A 174 1.86 -23.21 1.51
N SER A 175 2.41 -23.37 2.73
CA SER A 175 1.70 -23.02 3.96
C SER A 175 1.48 -21.51 4.12
N GLY A 176 2.43 -20.70 3.61
CA GLY A 176 2.32 -19.25 3.58
C GLY A 176 1.15 -18.78 2.72
N TRP A 177 1.02 -19.26 1.48
CA TRP A 177 -0.08 -18.91 0.58
C TRP A 177 -1.44 -19.41 1.07
N ALA A 178 -1.49 -20.59 1.71
CA ALA A 178 -2.70 -21.07 2.38
C ALA A 178 -3.11 -20.13 3.53
N CYS A 179 -2.17 -19.76 4.41
CA CYS A 179 -2.42 -18.80 5.48
C CYS A 179 -2.84 -17.43 4.93
N TRP A 180 -2.18 -16.96 3.88
CA TRP A 180 -2.46 -15.68 3.22
C TRP A 180 -3.91 -15.59 2.72
N ARG A 181 -4.41 -16.63 2.03
CA ARG A 181 -5.78 -16.64 1.50
C ARG A 181 -6.82 -16.89 2.60
N ASP A 182 -6.60 -17.96 3.38
CA ASP A 182 -7.62 -18.56 4.24
C ASP A 182 -7.62 -17.96 5.66
N GLY A 183 -6.46 -17.46 6.12
CA GLY A 183 -6.27 -16.99 7.49
C GLY A 183 -6.59 -18.05 8.53
N GLY A 184 -7.19 -17.63 9.64
CA GLY A 184 -7.55 -18.51 10.75
C GLY A 184 -6.34 -18.86 11.62
N SER A 185 -6.14 -20.15 11.90
CA SER A 185 -5.00 -20.61 12.71
C SER A 185 -3.84 -20.99 11.79
N CYS A 186 -2.84 -20.13 11.71
CA CYS A 186 -1.62 -20.36 10.93
C CYS A 186 -0.47 -20.79 11.83
N ALA A 187 0.30 -21.80 11.40
CA ALA A 187 1.47 -22.25 12.15
C ALA A 187 2.48 -21.10 12.37
N GLY A 188 2.99 -20.98 13.59
CA GLY A 188 3.97 -19.94 13.96
C GLY A 188 3.37 -18.56 14.25
N ILE A 189 2.06 -18.34 14.04
CA ILE A 189 1.36 -17.09 14.35
C ILE A 189 0.41 -17.33 15.52
N GLY A 190 0.59 -16.58 16.62
CA GLY A 190 -0.11 -16.80 17.89
C GLY A 190 -1.53 -16.24 17.94
N PHE A 191 -1.83 -15.24 17.11
CA PHE A 191 -3.16 -14.67 16.95
C PHE A 191 -3.92 -15.32 15.78
N ARG A 192 -5.24 -15.15 15.76
CA ARG A 192 -6.06 -15.58 14.62
C ARG A 192 -5.82 -14.64 13.45
N VAL A 193 -5.37 -15.15 12.32
CA VAL A 193 -5.05 -14.37 11.12
C VAL A 193 -6.31 -13.97 10.36
N ALA A 194 -6.39 -12.70 9.94
CA ALA A 194 -7.26 -12.28 8.85
C ALA A 194 -6.64 -12.69 7.52
N GLY A 195 -7.25 -13.68 6.86
CA GLY A 195 -6.88 -14.02 5.47
C GLY A 195 -7.39 -12.97 4.50
N MET A 196 -6.76 -12.86 3.35
CA MET A 196 -7.15 -11.92 2.30
C MET A 196 -8.61 -12.09 1.86
N GLN A 197 -9.13 -13.32 1.81
CA GLN A 197 -10.55 -13.54 1.50
C GLN A 197 -11.46 -12.88 2.52
N ALA A 198 -11.15 -13.01 3.82
CA ALA A 198 -11.96 -12.42 4.88
C ALA A 198 -11.93 -10.88 4.83
N MET A 199 -10.79 -10.28 4.45
CA MET A 199 -10.69 -8.82 4.27
C MET A 199 -11.45 -8.33 3.04
N VAL A 200 -11.41 -9.07 1.91
CA VAL A 200 -12.27 -8.79 0.75
C VAL A 200 -13.74 -8.85 1.15
N ASP A 201 -14.16 -9.90 1.86
CA ASP A 201 -15.53 -10.07 2.32
C ASP A 201 -15.95 -8.95 3.28
N ALA A 202 -15.07 -8.54 4.21
CA ALA A 202 -15.32 -7.43 5.13
C ALA A 202 -15.63 -6.14 4.36
N VAL A 203 -14.82 -5.78 3.36
CA VAL A 203 -15.09 -4.62 2.51
C VAL A 203 -16.40 -4.78 1.74
N ARG A 204 -16.58 -5.89 1.01
CA ARG A 204 -17.75 -6.07 0.14
C ARG A 204 -19.06 -6.17 0.91
N SER A 205 -19.05 -6.67 2.16
CA SER A 205 -20.23 -6.72 3.03
C SER A 205 -20.85 -5.35 3.33
N THR A 206 -20.07 -4.28 3.18
CA THR A 206 -20.55 -2.89 3.39
C THR A 206 -21.28 -2.30 2.18
N GLY A 207 -21.20 -2.98 1.03
CA GLY A 207 -21.63 -2.49 -0.27
C GLY A 207 -20.58 -1.63 -0.99
N ALA A 208 -19.36 -1.53 -0.47
CA ALA A 208 -18.26 -0.82 -1.13
C ALA A 208 -17.77 -1.56 -2.38
N ASP A 209 -17.62 -0.82 -3.47
CA ASP A 209 -17.22 -1.28 -4.80
C ASP A 209 -15.82 -0.80 -5.22
N ASN A 210 -15.10 -0.11 -4.32
CA ASN A 210 -13.70 0.31 -4.49
C ASN A 210 -12.80 -0.83 -5.02
N VAL A 211 -11.77 -0.47 -5.79
CA VAL A 211 -10.70 -1.41 -6.19
C VAL A 211 -9.97 -1.90 -4.95
N LEU A 212 -9.69 -3.20 -4.86
CA LEU A 212 -8.89 -3.78 -3.78
C LEU A 212 -7.54 -4.26 -4.32
N LEU A 213 -6.44 -3.83 -3.72
CA LEU A 213 -5.10 -4.33 -3.94
C LEU A 213 -4.77 -5.40 -2.89
N LEU A 214 -4.08 -6.44 -3.34
CA LEU A 214 -3.67 -7.56 -2.50
C LEU A 214 -2.20 -7.88 -2.76
N GLY A 215 -1.35 -7.61 -1.77
CA GLY A 215 0.06 -8.00 -1.78
C GLY A 215 0.25 -9.51 -1.72
N GLY A 216 1.32 -10.03 -2.34
CA GLY A 216 1.72 -11.44 -2.24
C GLY A 216 2.58 -11.77 -1.02
N LEU A 217 3.31 -12.88 -1.07
CA LEU A 217 4.26 -13.25 -0.02
C LEU A 217 5.58 -12.49 -0.15
N GLU A 218 6.53 -12.81 0.74
CA GLU A 218 7.88 -12.23 0.75
C GLU A 218 7.84 -10.71 0.71
N TYR A 219 7.04 -10.13 1.61
CA TYR A 219 6.84 -8.69 1.73
C TYR A 219 6.27 -8.08 0.46
N ALA A 220 5.18 -8.68 -0.05
CA ALA A 220 4.54 -8.34 -1.32
C ALA A 220 5.47 -8.43 -2.57
N ASN A 221 6.66 -9.03 -2.49
CA ASN A 221 7.55 -9.19 -3.65
C ASN A 221 7.31 -10.49 -4.45
N ASP A 222 6.77 -11.54 -3.82
CA ASP A 222 6.41 -12.81 -4.48
C ASP A 222 4.93 -12.82 -4.86
N LEU A 223 4.65 -12.67 -6.16
CA LEU A 223 3.32 -12.77 -6.75
C LEU A 223 3.09 -14.08 -7.54
N THR A 224 4.02 -15.03 -7.48
CA THR A 224 4.02 -16.21 -8.37
C THR A 224 2.82 -17.14 -8.19
N GLN A 225 2.18 -17.15 -7.03
CA GLN A 225 0.96 -17.92 -6.77
C GLN A 225 -0.29 -17.05 -6.57
N TRP A 226 -0.20 -15.73 -6.79
CA TRP A 226 -1.32 -14.82 -6.57
C TRP A 226 -2.56 -15.24 -7.36
N ALA A 227 -2.40 -15.57 -8.65
CA ALA A 227 -3.52 -16.03 -9.49
C ALA A 227 -4.15 -17.34 -9.00
N ALA A 228 -3.35 -18.26 -8.44
CA ALA A 228 -3.83 -19.55 -7.94
C ALA A 228 -4.55 -19.43 -6.59
N TYR A 229 -4.16 -18.46 -5.76
CA TYR A 229 -4.75 -18.21 -4.44
C TYR A 229 -5.70 -17.01 -4.41
N ARG A 230 -5.93 -16.35 -5.56
CA ARG A 230 -6.73 -15.12 -5.69
C ARG A 230 -8.06 -15.26 -4.94
N PRO A 231 -8.38 -14.34 -4.00
CA PRO A 231 -9.68 -14.29 -3.38
C PRO A 231 -10.82 -14.12 -4.40
N ASN A 232 -11.96 -14.69 -4.09
CA ASN A 232 -13.18 -14.47 -4.85
C ASN A 232 -13.76 -13.09 -4.48
N ASP A 233 -13.79 -12.19 -5.46
CA ASP A 233 -14.49 -10.91 -5.37
C ASP A 233 -15.69 -10.92 -6.33
N PRO A 234 -16.94 -10.81 -5.85
CA PRO A 234 -18.13 -10.81 -6.70
C PRO A 234 -18.17 -9.64 -7.69
N LEU A 235 -17.39 -8.56 -7.45
CA LEU A 235 -17.31 -7.41 -8.34
C LEU A 235 -16.17 -7.53 -9.37
N HIS A 236 -15.32 -8.55 -9.25
CA HIS A 236 -14.13 -8.72 -10.07
C HIS A 236 -13.19 -7.50 -10.08
N ASN A 237 -13.17 -6.70 -9.00
CA ASN A 237 -12.48 -5.43 -8.90
C ASN A 237 -11.20 -5.53 -8.05
N LEU A 238 -10.44 -6.62 -8.27
CA LEU A 238 -9.17 -6.90 -7.59
C LEU A 238 -7.96 -6.64 -8.49
N ALA A 239 -6.91 -6.08 -7.91
CA ALA A 239 -5.58 -5.94 -8.49
C ALA A 239 -4.50 -6.48 -7.52
N ALA A 240 -3.32 -6.80 -8.04
CA ALA A 240 -2.20 -7.24 -7.20
C ALA A 240 -1.37 -6.03 -6.74
N SER A 241 -0.97 -6.01 -5.47
CA SER A 241 0.03 -5.07 -4.94
C SER A 241 1.41 -5.72 -5.01
N TRP A 242 2.42 -5.02 -5.52
CA TRP A 242 3.80 -5.52 -5.60
C TRP A 242 4.78 -4.53 -4.99
N HIS A 243 5.72 -5.02 -4.18
CA HIS A 243 6.77 -4.19 -3.60
C HIS A 243 8.12 -4.54 -4.19
N SER A 244 8.90 -3.51 -4.54
CA SER A 244 10.11 -3.67 -5.33
C SER A 244 11.22 -2.73 -4.91
N TYR A 245 12.21 -3.31 -4.24
CA TYR A 245 13.46 -2.64 -3.90
C TYR A 245 14.66 -3.40 -4.46
N ASN A 246 15.78 -2.69 -4.59
CA ASN A 246 17.06 -3.25 -5.06
C ASN A 246 17.62 -4.39 -4.18
N PHE A 247 17.08 -4.58 -2.97
CA PHE A 247 17.44 -5.63 -2.02
C PHE A 247 16.42 -6.78 -1.93
N ASN A 248 15.33 -6.74 -2.70
CA ASN A 248 14.37 -7.84 -2.74
C ASN A 248 14.91 -9.06 -3.50
N ALA A 249 14.28 -10.21 -3.27
CA ALA A 249 14.57 -11.45 -3.98
C ALA A 249 14.31 -11.32 -5.50
N CYS A 250 13.21 -10.67 -5.88
CA CYS A 250 12.88 -10.36 -7.27
C CYS A 250 13.17 -8.89 -7.60
N SER A 251 14.41 -8.61 -7.98
CA SER A 251 14.95 -7.26 -8.20
C SER A 251 15.70 -7.11 -9.53
N THR A 252 15.41 -7.96 -10.52
CA THR A 252 16.04 -7.89 -11.85
C THR A 252 15.00 -8.01 -12.95
N SER A 253 15.26 -7.44 -14.12
CA SER A 253 14.38 -7.57 -15.29
C SER A 253 14.06 -9.03 -15.63
N SER A 254 15.04 -9.93 -15.56
CA SER A 254 14.80 -11.36 -15.77
C SER A 254 13.83 -11.97 -14.76
N CYS A 255 13.85 -11.50 -13.51
CA CYS A 255 12.90 -11.94 -12.50
C CYS A 255 11.50 -11.35 -12.75
N TRP A 256 11.41 -10.06 -13.07
CA TRP A 256 10.14 -9.40 -13.36
C TRP A 256 9.44 -10.02 -14.57
N ASP A 257 10.18 -10.30 -15.64
CA ASP A 257 9.67 -11.01 -16.83
C ASP A 257 9.13 -12.41 -16.48
N ALA A 258 9.81 -13.12 -15.57
CA ALA A 258 9.43 -14.48 -15.21
C ALA A 258 8.29 -14.56 -14.19
N GLN A 259 8.25 -13.66 -13.21
CA GLN A 259 7.33 -13.71 -12.08
C GLN A 259 6.15 -12.75 -12.22
N LEU A 260 6.40 -11.52 -12.66
CA LEU A 260 5.38 -10.47 -12.74
C LEU A 260 4.69 -10.42 -14.10
N GLY A 261 5.46 -10.49 -15.19
CA GLY A 261 4.94 -10.38 -16.56
C GLY A 261 3.71 -11.28 -16.83
N PRO A 262 3.74 -12.58 -16.45
CA PRO A 262 2.59 -13.47 -16.63
C PRO A 262 1.35 -13.04 -15.85
N LEU A 263 1.50 -12.46 -14.66
CA LEU A 263 0.38 -11.98 -13.85
C LEU A 263 -0.16 -10.64 -14.35
N ALA A 264 0.74 -9.71 -14.71
CA ALA A 264 0.39 -8.40 -15.27
C ALA A 264 -0.36 -8.49 -16.60
N ALA A 265 -0.25 -9.62 -17.32
CA ALA A 265 -1.07 -9.90 -18.49
C ALA A 265 -2.52 -10.37 -18.18
N GLN A 266 -2.83 -10.68 -16.92
CA GLN A 266 -4.11 -11.28 -16.50
C GLN A 266 -4.91 -10.38 -15.56
N VAL A 267 -4.24 -9.63 -14.69
CA VAL A 267 -4.85 -8.72 -13.72
C VAL A 267 -4.02 -7.44 -13.63
N PRO A 268 -4.62 -6.31 -13.20
CA PRO A 268 -3.84 -5.11 -12.97
C PRO A 268 -2.85 -5.36 -11.83
N VAL A 269 -1.64 -4.84 -12.01
CA VAL A 269 -0.61 -4.82 -10.98
C VAL A 269 -0.34 -3.35 -10.64
N VAL A 270 -0.24 -3.07 -9.35
CA VAL A 270 0.21 -1.79 -8.81
C VAL A 270 1.46 -2.07 -7.99
N THR A 271 2.58 -1.47 -8.37
CA THR A 271 3.77 -1.45 -7.54
C THR A 271 3.50 -0.50 -6.36
N GLY A 272 2.98 -1.05 -5.27
CA GLY A 272 2.56 -0.33 -4.05
C GLY A 272 3.71 0.42 -3.40
N GLU A 273 4.93 -0.11 -3.53
CA GLU A 273 6.17 0.53 -3.11
C GLU A 273 7.31 0.24 -4.10
N ALA A 274 8.05 1.28 -4.46
CA ALA A 274 9.30 1.16 -5.22
C ALA A 274 10.38 2.09 -4.64
N GLY A 275 11.60 1.57 -4.51
CA GLY A 275 12.74 2.40 -4.09
C GLY A 275 14.09 1.67 -4.07
N GLU A 276 15.11 2.36 -3.60
CA GLU A 276 16.47 1.83 -3.37
C GLU A 276 17.10 2.47 -2.13
N ASN A 277 18.15 1.87 -1.58
CA ASN A 277 18.68 2.21 -0.25
C ASN A 277 20.07 2.88 -0.27
N ASP A 278 20.43 3.56 -1.35
CA ASP A 278 21.76 4.18 -1.53
C ASP A 278 21.70 5.68 -1.92
N CYS A 279 20.53 6.32 -1.81
CA CYS A 279 20.25 7.68 -2.30
C CYS A 279 20.49 7.90 -3.81
N ALA A 280 20.81 6.86 -4.59
CA ALA A 280 20.88 6.94 -6.04
C ALA A 280 19.52 6.62 -6.66
N HIS A 281 19.48 6.49 -7.99
CA HIS A 281 18.27 6.11 -8.73
C HIS A 281 18.55 5.03 -9.78
N GLY A 282 19.66 4.29 -9.62
CA GLY A 282 20.13 3.33 -10.63
C GLY A 282 19.22 2.11 -10.74
N TYR A 283 18.58 1.73 -9.64
CA TYR A 283 17.56 0.68 -9.67
C TYR A 283 16.31 1.18 -10.40
N LEU A 284 15.82 2.38 -10.06
CA LEU A 284 14.66 2.99 -10.71
C LEU A 284 14.83 3.18 -12.22
N ASP A 285 16.03 3.54 -12.67
CA ASP A 285 16.36 3.71 -14.10
C ASP A 285 16.12 2.43 -14.91
N THR A 286 16.14 1.26 -14.27
CA THR A 286 15.83 -0.03 -14.91
C THR A 286 14.38 -0.47 -14.69
N LEU A 287 13.85 -0.24 -13.48
CA LEU A 287 12.54 -0.70 -13.06
C LEU A 287 11.41 0.08 -13.74
N LEU A 288 11.43 1.41 -13.67
CA LEU A 288 10.29 2.22 -14.12
C LEU A 288 10.01 2.06 -15.63
N PRO A 289 11.02 2.05 -16.52
CA PRO A 289 10.77 1.77 -17.94
C PRO A 289 10.21 0.35 -18.18
N TRP A 290 10.52 -0.62 -17.33
CA TRP A 290 9.91 -1.95 -17.42
C TRP A 290 8.43 -1.90 -17.04
N LEU A 291 8.09 -1.18 -15.97
CA LEU A 291 6.71 -0.99 -15.53
C LEU A 291 5.87 -0.26 -16.58
N ASP A 292 6.39 0.83 -17.16
CA ASP A 292 5.71 1.58 -18.22
C ASP A 292 5.36 0.70 -19.42
N ARG A 293 6.32 -0.12 -19.90
CA ARG A 293 6.11 -1.03 -21.03
C ARG A 293 5.02 -2.07 -20.77
N HIS A 294 4.77 -2.40 -19.51
CA HIS A 294 3.76 -3.37 -19.10
C HIS A 294 2.46 -2.71 -18.61
N GLY A 295 2.36 -1.37 -18.61
CA GLY A 295 1.20 -0.65 -18.09
C GLY A 295 0.97 -0.88 -16.59
N VAL A 296 2.05 -1.16 -15.84
CA VAL A 296 2.00 -1.40 -14.40
C VAL A 296 2.08 -0.06 -13.67
N SER A 297 1.15 0.19 -12.76
CA SER A 297 1.15 1.41 -11.93
C SER A 297 2.27 1.35 -10.90
N TYR A 298 2.76 2.49 -10.40
CA TYR A 298 3.80 2.53 -9.38
C TYR A 298 3.74 3.73 -8.45
N LEU A 299 4.17 3.50 -7.20
CA LEU A 299 4.15 4.44 -6.10
C LEU A 299 5.54 4.44 -5.43
N ALA A 300 6.34 5.47 -5.68
CA ALA A 300 7.69 5.55 -5.11
C ALA A 300 7.64 5.81 -3.59
N TRP A 301 8.44 5.07 -2.83
CA TRP A 301 8.62 5.28 -1.38
C TRP A 301 9.81 6.21 -1.14
N ALA A 302 9.70 7.34 -0.44
CA ALA A 302 8.48 8.03 0.00
C ALA A 302 8.59 9.55 -0.11
N TRP A 303 7.44 10.24 -0.14
CA TRP A 303 7.33 11.71 -0.10
C TRP A 303 7.47 12.24 1.34
N ASN A 304 8.65 12.03 1.91
CA ASN A 304 9.04 12.45 3.25
C ASN A 304 10.43 13.12 3.19
N THR A 305 10.74 13.97 4.18
CA THR A 305 12.04 14.69 4.26
C THR A 305 13.07 13.97 5.12
N TRP A 306 13.11 12.64 5.04
CA TRP A 306 14.04 11.80 5.79
C TRP A 306 15.40 11.70 5.10
N ASP A 307 16.33 11.00 5.74
CA ASP A 307 17.59 10.59 5.10
C ASP A 307 17.33 9.50 4.07
N CYS A 308 17.61 9.79 2.79
CA CYS A 308 17.41 8.85 1.69
C CYS A 308 18.31 7.60 1.75
N GLY A 309 19.35 7.58 2.59
CA GLY A 309 20.34 6.49 2.65
C GLY A 309 20.00 5.41 3.68
N SER A 310 19.15 5.72 4.65
CA SER A 310 18.66 4.79 5.68
C SER A 310 17.23 4.29 5.41
N GLY A 311 16.56 4.87 4.41
CA GLY A 311 15.30 4.45 3.79
C GLY A 311 14.98 5.43 2.66
N PRO A 312 14.39 5.03 1.52
CA PRO A 312 14.30 5.93 0.40
C PRO A 312 13.36 7.11 0.70
N ALA A 313 13.86 8.32 0.46
CA ALA A 313 13.14 9.58 0.62
C ALA A 313 13.27 10.38 -0.68
N LEU A 314 12.15 10.75 -1.28
CA LEU A 314 12.09 11.47 -2.56
C LEU A 314 12.50 12.93 -2.42
N ILE A 315 12.20 13.56 -1.29
CA ILE A 315 12.34 15.01 -1.12
C ILE A 315 13.23 15.36 0.06
N SER A 316 13.95 16.48 -0.04
CA SER A 316 14.66 17.10 1.08
C SER A 316 13.87 18.25 1.71
N SER A 317 12.80 18.70 1.03
CA SER A 317 11.88 19.74 1.49
C SER A 317 10.48 19.50 0.92
N TYR A 318 9.43 19.81 1.69
CA TYR A 318 8.03 19.67 1.27
C TYR A 318 7.59 20.65 0.17
N ASP A 319 8.47 21.53 -0.29
CA ASP A 319 8.30 22.29 -1.53
C ASP A 319 8.55 21.45 -2.81
N GLY A 320 8.94 20.19 -2.66
CA GLY A 320 9.25 19.29 -3.77
C GLY A 320 10.70 19.36 -4.25
N THR A 321 11.63 19.88 -3.43
CA THR A 321 13.07 19.79 -3.69
C THR A 321 13.51 18.32 -3.59
N PRO A 322 14.02 17.72 -4.68
CA PRO A 322 14.35 16.29 -4.70
C PRO A 322 15.62 15.97 -3.92
N THR A 323 15.71 14.75 -3.39
CA THR A 323 16.99 14.08 -3.06
C THR A 323 17.67 13.55 -4.34
N GLY A 324 18.81 12.86 -4.22
CA GLY A 324 19.41 12.14 -5.36
C GLY A 324 18.46 11.09 -5.95
N PHE A 325 17.87 10.27 -5.08
CA PHE A 325 16.85 9.28 -5.43
C PHE A 325 15.62 9.92 -6.07
N GLY A 326 15.07 10.96 -5.44
CA GLY A 326 13.91 11.66 -5.98
C GLY A 326 14.16 12.40 -7.29
N ALA A 327 15.41 12.81 -7.57
CA ALA A 327 15.76 13.45 -8.84
C ALA A 327 15.59 12.49 -10.01
N GLY A 328 15.97 11.21 -9.85
CA GLY A 328 15.75 10.17 -10.86
C GLY A 328 14.26 9.91 -11.09
N TYR A 329 13.50 9.73 -10.02
CA TYR A 329 12.04 9.53 -10.11
C TYR A 329 11.34 10.70 -10.81
N ARG A 330 11.65 11.94 -10.38
CA ARG A 330 11.11 13.16 -11.00
C ARG A 330 11.48 13.28 -12.48
N ALA A 331 12.72 12.98 -12.84
CA ALA A 331 13.18 13.03 -14.22
C ALA A 331 12.46 12.01 -15.10
N HIS A 332 12.22 10.81 -14.58
CA HIS A 332 11.44 9.78 -15.25
C HIS A 332 10.00 10.24 -15.51
N LEU A 333 9.28 10.72 -14.49
CA LEU A 333 7.91 11.22 -14.63
C LEU A 333 7.78 12.38 -15.63
N ALA A 334 8.78 13.26 -15.70
CA ALA A 334 8.80 14.37 -16.65
C ALA A 334 8.98 13.92 -18.11
N GLY A 335 9.39 12.67 -18.35
CA GLY A 335 9.60 12.08 -19.67
C GLY A 335 8.41 11.28 -20.22
N LEU A 336 7.33 11.11 -19.44
CA LEU A 336 6.13 10.36 -19.82
C LEU A 336 5.17 11.15 -20.72
#